data_AF-W7QAI3-F1
#
_entry.id   AF-W7QAI3-F1
#
_cell.length_a   1.000
_cell.length_b   1.000
_cell.length_c   1.000
_cell.angle_alpha   90.00
_cell.angle_beta   90.00
_cell.angle_gamma   90.00
#
_symmetry.space_group_name_H-M   'P 1'
#
loop_
_entity.id
_entity.type
_entity.pdbx_description
1 polymer ?
#
loop_
_entity_poly.entity_id
_entity_poly.type
_entity_poly.pdbx_seq_one_letter_code
_entity_poly.pdbx_strand_id
1 'polypeptide(L)'
;MTAAPTERAQDKGDHAGSVLRLTDTGGVPDDNPFVDDPEILDEIYTAGNRNIQGMIVTADGDIWASEHGPRGGDEINFIEAGENYGWPEVSQGRDYGTGEPIGANSLPGMRDPAHVFEFTLAPSGLAISPPTHSPTGRVTCSPAACAASGLYA
;
A
#
# COMPACT_ATOMS: atom_id res chain seq x y z
N MET A 1 -26.95 -8.49 -1.03
CA MET A 1 -26.38 -7.70 -2.14
C MET A 1 -24.93 -7.50 -1.76
N THR A 2 -24.00 -8.17 -2.42
CA THR A 2 -22.57 -8.00 -2.14
C THR A 2 -22.14 -6.69 -2.79
N ALA A 3 -21.43 -5.83 -2.04
CA ALA A 3 -20.82 -4.62 -2.58
C ALA A 3 -20.02 -4.95 -3.86
N ALA A 4 -19.97 -4.02 -4.80
CA ALA A 4 -19.15 -4.22 -5.99
C ALA A 4 -17.69 -4.50 -5.54
N PRO A 5 -16.91 -5.34 -6.24
CA PRO A 5 -15.56 -5.70 -5.81
C PRO A 5 -14.63 -4.49 -5.59
N THR A 6 -14.98 -3.33 -6.13
CA THR A 6 -14.28 -2.06 -5.93
C THR A 6 -14.51 -1.45 -4.55
N GLU A 7 -15.66 -1.64 -3.90
CA GLU A 7 -16.01 -0.96 -2.64
C GLU A 7 -15.46 -1.66 -1.38
N ARG A 8 -14.97 -2.90 -1.51
CA ARG A 8 -14.57 -3.73 -0.36
C ARG A 8 -13.42 -3.15 0.46
N ALA A 9 -12.50 -2.43 -0.19
CA ALA A 9 -11.37 -1.79 0.48
C ALA A 9 -11.78 -0.65 1.43
N GLN A 10 -13.02 -0.17 1.33
CA GLN A 10 -13.62 0.83 2.21
C GLN A 10 -14.62 0.20 3.19
N ASP A 11 -14.88 -1.10 3.10
CA ASP A 11 -15.78 -1.80 4.01
C ASP A 11 -15.05 -2.13 5.31
N LYS A 12 -15.45 -1.44 6.39
CA LYS A 12 -14.90 -1.60 7.74
C LYS A 12 -15.04 -3.03 8.31
N GLY A 13 -15.97 -3.82 7.78
CA GLY A 13 -16.22 -5.21 8.14
C GLY A 13 -15.55 -6.25 7.24
N ASP A 14 -14.65 -5.82 6.34
CA ASP A 14 -13.96 -6.69 5.38
C ASP A 14 -12.42 -6.48 5.47
N HIS A 15 -11.67 -7.58 5.37
CA HIS A 15 -10.20 -7.53 5.35
C HIS A 15 -9.64 -7.21 3.95
N ALA A 16 -10.45 -7.34 2.90
CA ALA A 16 -9.99 -7.11 1.55
C ALA A 16 -9.62 -5.64 1.34
N GLY A 17 -8.35 -5.39 0.98
CA GLY A 17 -7.84 -4.03 0.78
C GLY A 17 -7.31 -3.37 2.06
N SER A 18 -6.99 -4.18 3.07
CA SER A 18 -6.47 -3.71 4.35
C SER A 18 -5.07 -4.26 4.62
N VAL A 19 -4.27 -3.52 5.39
CA VAL A 19 -3.11 -4.09 6.10
C VAL A 19 -3.60 -4.56 7.45
N LEU A 20 -3.25 -5.79 7.83
CA LEU A 20 -3.57 -6.34 9.15
C LEU A 20 -2.34 -6.34 10.05
N ARG A 21 -2.52 -6.06 11.34
CA ARG A 21 -1.47 -6.18 12.36
C ARG A 21 -1.93 -7.13 13.45
N LEU A 22 -1.15 -8.19 13.63
CA LEU A 22 -1.40 -9.26 14.59
C LEU A 22 -0.19 -9.43 15.53
N THR A 23 -0.44 -10.01 16.70
CA THR A 23 0.61 -10.54 17.58
C THR A 23 1.31 -11.74 16.93
N ASP A 24 2.45 -12.15 17.49
CA ASP A 24 3.21 -13.33 17.02
C ASP A 24 2.44 -14.66 17.16
N THR A 25 1.40 -14.67 18.00
CA THR A 25 0.47 -15.80 18.19
C THR A 25 -0.80 -15.68 17.33
N GLY A 26 -0.94 -14.61 16.54
CA GLY A 26 -2.07 -14.38 15.64
C GLY A 26 -3.29 -13.71 16.28
N GLY A 27 -3.21 -13.31 17.56
CA GLY A 27 -4.24 -12.47 18.20
C GLY A 27 -4.10 -10.99 17.83
N VAL A 28 -5.09 -10.18 18.19
CA VAL A 28 -5.09 -8.72 17.99
C VAL A 28 -4.24 -8.02 19.06
N PRO A 29 -3.31 -7.12 18.69
CA PRO A 29 -2.62 -6.27 19.65
C PRO A 29 -3.56 -5.26 20.31
N ASP A 30 -3.45 -5.08 21.64
CA ASP A 30 -4.29 -4.15 22.41
C ASP A 30 -4.10 -2.67 22.00
N ASP A 31 -3.04 -2.36 21.24
CA ASP A 31 -2.70 -1.02 20.74
C ASP A 31 -2.98 -0.86 19.23
N ASN A 32 -3.78 -1.75 18.62
CA ASN A 32 -4.21 -1.55 17.24
C ASN A 32 -5.10 -0.29 17.11
N PRO A 33 -5.08 0.38 15.95
CA PRO A 33 -5.67 1.71 15.79
C PRO A 33 -7.19 1.75 15.96
N PHE A 34 -7.87 0.61 15.83
CA PHE A 34 -9.33 0.52 15.80
C PHE A 34 -9.94 -0.34 16.91
N VAL A 35 -9.17 -0.78 17.91
CA VAL A 35 -9.67 -1.66 19.00
C VAL A 35 -10.83 -1.07 19.82
N ASP A 36 -11.00 0.25 19.79
CA ASP A 36 -12.09 0.96 20.46
C ASP A 36 -13.24 1.36 19.51
N ASP A 37 -13.14 1.04 18.21
CA ASP A 37 -14.17 1.32 17.20
C ASP A 37 -15.01 0.06 16.91
N PRO A 38 -16.26 -0.02 17.39
CA PRO A 38 -17.10 -1.20 17.20
C PRO A 38 -17.55 -1.41 15.74
N GLU A 39 -17.28 -0.47 14.84
CA GLU A 39 -17.62 -0.56 13.41
C GLU A 39 -16.51 -1.18 12.56
N ILE A 40 -15.27 -1.26 13.07
CA ILE A 40 -14.08 -1.70 12.34
C ILE A 40 -13.54 -2.97 12.99
N LEU A 41 -13.08 -3.93 12.18
CA LEU A 41 -12.45 -5.15 12.69
C LEU A 41 -11.11 -4.83 13.37
N ASP A 42 -10.92 -5.29 14.60
CA ASP A 42 -9.80 -4.90 15.47
C ASP A 42 -8.41 -5.25 14.89
N GLU A 43 -8.30 -6.28 14.05
CA GLU A 43 -7.05 -6.67 13.38
C GLU A 43 -6.61 -5.70 12.25
N ILE A 44 -7.51 -4.82 11.79
CA ILE A 44 -7.21 -3.86 10.73
C ILE A 44 -6.20 -2.82 11.26
N TYR A 45 -5.13 -2.62 10.51
CA TYR A 45 -4.11 -1.62 10.78
C TYR A 45 -4.28 -0.40 9.88
N THR A 46 -4.55 -0.62 8.59
CA THR A 46 -4.91 0.40 7.60
C THR A 46 -5.95 -0.13 6.62
N ALA A 47 -6.63 0.76 5.90
CA ALA A 47 -7.64 0.42 4.89
C ALA A 47 -7.36 1.13 3.56
N GLY A 48 -8.18 0.86 2.54
CA GLY A 48 -8.14 1.58 1.27
C GLY A 48 -6.97 1.22 0.36
N ASN A 49 -6.40 0.03 0.50
CA ASN A 49 -5.42 -0.50 -0.43
C ASN A 49 -6.11 -1.34 -1.51
N ARG A 50 -5.57 -1.33 -2.73
CA ARG A 50 -6.02 -2.16 -3.85
C ARG A 50 -5.42 -3.56 -3.79
N ASN A 51 -4.10 -3.65 -3.88
CA ASN A 51 -3.38 -4.92 -4.01
C ASN A 51 -1.89 -4.77 -3.67
N ILE A 52 -1.58 -4.68 -2.37
CA ILE A 52 -0.20 -4.69 -1.88
C ILE A 52 0.45 -6.04 -2.23
N GLN A 53 1.67 -6.00 -2.77
CA GLN A 53 2.43 -7.20 -3.16
C GLN A 53 3.77 -7.34 -2.44
N GLY A 54 4.36 -6.23 -2.00
CA GLY A 54 5.57 -6.21 -1.20
C GLY A 54 5.41 -5.31 0.01
N MET A 55 6.08 -5.70 1.09
CA MET A 55 6.12 -4.90 2.31
C MET A 55 7.47 -5.12 3.01
N ILE A 56 8.00 -4.06 3.60
CA ILE A 56 9.21 -4.12 4.43
C ILE A 56 9.05 -3.24 5.65
N VAL A 57 9.65 -3.67 6.76
CA VAL A 57 9.76 -2.90 8.00
C VAL A 57 11.21 -2.48 8.17
N THR A 58 11.46 -1.20 8.41
CA THR A 58 12.81 -0.68 8.66
C THR A 58 13.25 -0.97 10.10
N ALA A 59 14.53 -0.73 10.41
CA ALA A 59 15.04 -0.90 11.77
C ALA A 59 14.37 0.04 12.79
N ASP A 60 13.85 1.18 12.32
CA ASP A 60 13.17 2.19 13.14
C ASP A 60 11.66 1.90 13.29
N GLY A 61 11.17 0.83 12.64
CA GLY A 61 9.77 0.41 12.71
C GLY A 61 8.88 0.96 11.59
N ASP A 62 9.43 1.76 10.67
CA ASP A 62 8.68 2.29 9.52
C ASP A 62 8.27 1.16 8.58
N ILE A 63 7.05 1.24 8.06
CA ILE A 63 6.49 0.25 7.15
C ILE A 63 6.36 0.86 5.76
N TRP A 64 6.93 0.20 4.76
CA TRP A 64 6.80 0.58 3.36
C TRP A 64 6.16 -0.57 2.59
N ALA A 65 5.21 -0.23 1.71
CA ALA A 65 4.51 -1.20 0.88
C ALA A 65 4.59 -0.82 -0.60
N SER A 66 4.62 -1.82 -1.46
CA SER A 66 4.43 -1.67 -2.91
C SER A 66 3.06 -2.19 -3.29
N GLU A 67 2.39 -1.48 -4.18
CA GLU A 67 1.00 -1.73 -4.51
C GLU A 67 0.77 -1.67 -6.02
N HIS A 68 -0.02 -2.62 -6.52
CA HIS A 68 -0.48 -2.59 -7.91
C HIS A 68 -1.68 -1.66 -8.05
N GLY A 69 -1.55 -0.67 -8.92
CA GLY A 69 -2.66 0.09 -9.45
C GLY A 69 -3.48 -0.71 -10.47
N PRO A 70 -4.56 -0.14 -11.02
CA PRO A 70 -5.29 -0.69 -12.15
C PRO A 70 -4.46 -0.52 -13.44
N ARG A 71 -4.99 0.14 -14.48
CA ARG A 71 -4.19 0.48 -15.66
C ARG A 71 -3.25 1.66 -15.32
N GLY A 72 -2.06 1.33 -14.83
CA GLY A 72 -1.11 2.30 -14.27
C GLY A 72 -1.49 2.71 -12.85
N GLY A 73 -0.77 3.68 -12.30
CA GLY A 73 -0.97 4.12 -10.90
C GLY A 73 -0.47 3.10 -9.89
N ASP A 74 0.61 2.39 -10.20
CA ASP A 74 1.31 1.58 -9.20
C ASP A 74 1.97 2.50 -8.17
N GLU A 75 2.08 2.05 -6.92
CA GLU A 75 2.44 2.93 -5.81
C GLU A 75 3.54 2.34 -4.92
N ILE A 76 4.27 3.24 -4.25
CA ILE A 76 4.99 2.99 -3.01
C ILE A 76 4.30 3.78 -1.91
N ASN A 77 3.85 3.08 -0.87
CA ASN A 77 3.10 3.62 0.26
C ASN A 77 3.95 3.58 1.53
N PHE A 78 3.93 4.68 2.29
CA PHE A 78 4.39 4.70 3.68
C PHE A 78 3.19 4.37 4.56
N ILE A 79 3.21 3.21 5.22
CA ILE A 79 2.08 2.63 5.95
C ILE A 79 2.05 3.18 7.38
N GLU A 80 1.01 3.95 7.73
CA GLU A 80 0.80 4.52 9.06
C GLU A 80 -0.50 4.01 9.68
N ALA A 81 -0.47 3.72 10.98
CA ALA A 81 -1.60 3.16 11.72
C ALA A 81 -2.86 4.04 11.58
N GLY A 82 -3.99 3.42 11.25
CA GLY A 82 -5.29 4.09 11.20
C GLY A 82 -5.58 4.83 9.90
N GLU A 83 -4.63 4.89 8.96
CA GLU A 83 -4.81 5.62 7.71
C GLU A 83 -5.63 4.84 6.66
N ASN A 84 -6.25 5.60 5.76
CA ASN A 84 -6.99 5.11 4.60
C ASN A 84 -6.26 5.52 3.31
N TYR A 85 -5.82 4.56 2.51
CA TYR A 85 -5.09 4.80 1.24
C TYR A 85 -6.00 5.05 0.04
N GLY A 86 -7.31 5.07 0.28
CA GLY A 86 -8.31 5.66 -0.59
C GLY A 86 -8.81 4.82 -1.75
N TRP A 87 -8.20 3.67 -2.09
CA TRP A 87 -8.74 2.82 -3.16
C TRP A 87 -10.19 2.39 -2.83
N PRO A 88 -11.14 2.49 -3.79
CA PRO A 88 -11.02 2.98 -5.16
C PRO A 88 -11.46 4.46 -5.32
N GLU A 89 -11.83 5.14 -4.24
CA GLU A 89 -12.25 6.54 -4.24
C GLU A 89 -11.12 7.48 -4.66
N VAL A 90 -9.87 7.11 -4.35
CA VAL A 90 -8.64 7.71 -4.83
C VAL A 90 -7.85 6.70 -5.66
N SER A 91 -7.40 7.12 -6.85
CA SER A 91 -6.43 6.38 -7.65
C SER A 91 -5.77 7.30 -8.67
N GLN A 92 -4.48 7.06 -8.94
CA GLN A 92 -3.78 7.64 -10.08
C GLN A 92 -3.87 6.77 -11.33
N GLY A 93 -4.57 5.64 -11.24
CA GLY A 93 -4.74 4.69 -12.32
C GLY A 93 -6.03 4.90 -13.12
N ARG A 94 -6.15 4.15 -14.21
CA ARG A 94 -7.31 4.17 -15.11
C ARG A 94 -8.01 2.83 -15.17
N ASP A 95 -9.27 2.84 -15.53
CA ASP A 95 -10.01 1.63 -15.82
C ASP A 95 -9.47 0.94 -17.08
N TYR A 96 -9.37 -0.38 -17.07
CA TYR A 96 -8.78 -1.14 -18.18
C TYR A 96 -9.67 -1.12 -19.43
N GLY A 97 -10.99 -1.11 -19.27
CA GLY A 97 -11.93 -1.19 -20.39
C GLY A 97 -12.20 0.16 -21.04
N THR A 98 -12.51 1.16 -20.21
CA THR A 98 -12.89 2.51 -20.65
C THR A 98 -11.68 3.43 -20.84
N GLY A 99 -10.60 3.22 -20.08
CA GLY A 99 -9.44 4.12 -20.06
C GLY A 99 -9.68 5.41 -19.26
N GLU A 100 -10.84 5.58 -18.65
CA GLU A 100 -11.15 6.73 -17.80
C GLU A 100 -10.42 6.63 -16.45
N PRO A 101 -10.10 7.77 -15.80
CA PRO A 101 -9.58 7.77 -14.43
C PRO A 101 -10.52 7.05 -13.47
N ILE A 102 -9.96 6.33 -12.49
CA ILE A 102 -10.72 5.75 -11.38
C ILE A 102 -10.64 6.71 -10.20
N GLY A 103 -11.79 7.05 -9.62
CA GLY A 103 -11.84 7.93 -8.45
C GLY A 103 -11.29 9.33 -8.71
N ALA A 104 -10.92 10.00 -7.63
CA ALA A 104 -10.19 11.26 -7.65
C ALA A 104 -8.68 11.02 -7.53
N ASN A 105 -7.88 12.05 -7.81
CA ASN A 105 -6.43 11.97 -7.61
C ASN A 105 -6.02 12.09 -6.13
N SER A 106 -6.87 12.70 -5.29
CA SER A 106 -6.66 12.86 -3.86
C SER A 106 -7.98 13.33 -3.21
N LEU A 107 -8.23 12.95 -1.96
CA LEU A 107 -9.39 13.33 -1.17
C LEU A 107 -9.02 13.59 0.30
N PRO A 108 -9.69 14.51 1.00
CA PRO A 108 -9.50 14.69 2.44
C PRO A 108 -9.79 13.40 3.22
N GLY A 109 -8.96 13.11 4.22
CA GLY A 109 -9.09 11.89 5.04
C GLY A 109 -8.56 10.62 4.37
N MET A 110 -7.92 10.76 3.20
CA MET A 110 -7.20 9.69 2.53
C MET A 110 -5.75 10.10 2.34
N ARG A 111 -4.86 9.13 2.54
CA ARG A 111 -3.43 9.33 2.46
C ARG A 111 -2.94 9.11 1.03
N ASP A 112 -2.29 10.12 0.47
CA ASP A 112 -1.66 10.00 -0.83
C ASP A 112 -0.40 9.10 -0.76
N PRO A 113 -0.07 8.37 -1.84
CA PRO A 113 1.12 7.53 -1.91
C PRO A 113 2.41 8.36 -1.83
N ALA A 114 3.45 7.77 -1.25
CA ALA A 114 4.77 8.40 -1.19
C ALA A 114 5.44 8.48 -2.57
N HIS A 115 5.12 7.54 -3.47
CA HIS A 115 5.52 7.59 -4.86
C HIS A 115 4.49 6.88 -5.74
N VAL A 116 4.29 7.39 -6.95
CA VAL A 116 3.46 6.79 -8.00
C VAL A 116 4.35 6.57 -9.21
N PHE A 117 4.34 5.35 -9.76
CA PHE A 117 5.10 5.04 -10.96
C PHE A 117 4.42 5.60 -12.21
N GLU A 118 5.21 6.23 -13.10
CA GLU A 118 4.72 6.84 -14.34
C GLU A 118 4.14 5.82 -15.34
N PHE A 119 4.57 4.56 -15.26
CA PHE A 119 4.11 3.46 -16.10
C PHE A 119 3.75 2.25 -15.22
N THR A 120 3.02 1.29 -15.79
CA THR A 120 2.74 0.03 -15.10
C THR A 120 4.03 -0.77 -14.91
N LEU A 121 4.52 -0.80 -13.68
CA LEU A 121 5.68 -1.58 -13.25
C LEU A 121 5.25 -2.96 -12.73
N ALA A 122 4.04 -3.04 -12.16
CA ALA A 122 3.55 -4.18 -11.39
C ALA A 122 4.53 -4.60 -10.27
N PRO A 123 4.83 -3.69 -9.32
CA PRO A 123 5.85 -3.92 -8.30
C PRO A 123 5.49 -5.09 -7.37
N SER A 124 6.49 -5.77 -6.83
CA SER A 124 6.28 -6.88 -5.90
C SER A 124 7.21 -6.72 -4.69
N GLY A 125 8.01 -7.71 -4.34
CA GLY A 125 8.85 -7.69 -3.15
C GLY A 125 9.72 -6.44 -3.02
N LEU A 126 9.79 -5.90 -1.81
CA LEU A 126 10.68 -4.81 -1.41
C LEU A 126 11.84 -5.36 -0.57
N ALA A 127 13.03 -4.78 -0.71
CA ALA A 127 14.22 -5.18 0.05
C ALA A 127 15.15 -3.99 0.32
N ILE A 128 15.47 -3.70 1.57
CA ILE A 128 16.41 -2.61 1.88
C ILE A 128 17.83 -3.06 1.51
N SER A 129 18.50 -2.29 0.65
CA SER A 129 19.90 -2.52 0.31
C SER A 129 20.82 -1.91 1.38
N PRO A 130 21.73 -2.67 2.00
CA PRO A 130 22.68 -2.13 2.96
C PRO A 130 23.72 -1.25 2.25
N PRO A 131 24.24 -0.21 2.93
CA PRO A 131 25.15 0.78 2.32
C PRO A 131 26.49 0.20 1.82
N THR A 132 26.87 -1.02 2.21
CA THR A 132 28.19 -1.60 1.95
C THR A 132 28.27 -2.52 0.72
N HIS A 133 27.18 -2.76 -0.02
CA HIS A 133 27.16 -3.76 -1.09
C HIS A 133 27.45 -3.21 -2.51
N SER A 134 28.16 -2.09 -2.68
CA SER A 134 28.61 -1.61 -4.00
C SER A 134 30.08 -1.16 -4.01
N PRO A 135 31.05 -2.05 -4.31
CA PRO A 135 32.45 -1.69 -4.47
C PRO A 135 32.81 -1.10 -5.85
N THR A 136 31.87 -1.02 -6.79
CA THR A 136 32.06 -0.35 -8.09
C THR A 136 30.79 0.42 -8.45
N GLY A 137 30.92 1.71 -8.75
CA GLY A 137 29.82 2.67 -8.90
C GLY A 137 28.90 2.45 -10.12
N ARG A 138 28.18 1.32 -10.16
CA ARG A 138 27.00 1.10 -10.99
C ARG A 138 26.02 0.20 -10.25
N VAL A 139 24.86 0.75 -9.88
CA VAL A 139 23.72 0.00 -9.35
C VAL A 139 22.93 -0.58 -10.52
N THR A 140 22.73 -1.88 -10.55
CA THR A 140 21.87 -2.58 -11.53
C THR A 140 20.54 -2.96 -10.89
N CYS A 141 19.43 -2.55 -11.50
CA CYS A 141 18.08 -2.97 -11.13
C CYS A 141 17.74 -4.32 -11.77
N SER A 142 17.25 -5.28 -10.99
CA SER A 142 16.59 -6.48 -11.51
C SER A 142 15.07 -6.33 -11.34
N PRO A 143 14.25 -6.82 -12.29
CA PRO A 143 12.79 -6.62 -12.30
C PRO A 143 12.03 -7.12 -11.06
N ALA A 144 12.65 -7.93 -10.22
CA ALA A 144 12.02 -8.56 -9.04
C ALA A 144 12.25 -7.81 -7.71
N ALA A 145 13.07 -6.76 -7.68
CA ALA A 145 13.44 -6.07 -6.44
C ALA A 145 13.67 -4.57 -6.72
N CYS A 146 12.60 -3.83 -7.00
CA CYS A 146 12.67 -2.38 -6.92
C CYS A 146 12.41 -2.00 -5.47
N ALA A 147 13.48 -1.74 -4.73
CA ALA A 147 13.41 -1.12 -3.43
C ALA A 147 13.96 0.30 -3.50
N ALA A 148 13.20 1.21 -2.91
CA ALA A 148 13.53 2.60 -2.68
C ALA A 148 14.98 2.74 -2.21
N SER A 149 15.81 3.28 -3.08
CA SER A 149 17.08 3.91 -2.71
C SER A 149 17.08 5.29 -3.35
N GLY A 150 16.69 6.28 -2.55
CA GLY A 150 16.69 7.69 -2.94
C GLY A 150 15.55 8.05 -3.89
N LEU A 151 14.55 8.76 -3.37
CA LEU A 151 13.80 9.74 -4.13
C LEU A 151 14.81 10.62 -4.91
N TYR A 152 14.92 10.40 -6.21
CA TYR A 152 15.42 11.41 -7.15
C TYR A 152 14.66 11.26 -8.47
N ALA A 153 13.93 12.34 -8.79
CA ALA A 153 13.73 12.78 -10.16
C ALA A 153 15.07 13.30 -10.74
#